data_AF-A0A9P0D4N7-F1
#
_entry.id   AF-A0A9P0D4N7-F1
#
_cell.length_a   1.000
_cell.length_b   1.000
_cell.length_c   1.000
_cell.angle_alpha   90.00
_cell.angle_beta   90.00
_cell.angle_gamma   90.00
#
_symmetry.space_group_name_H-M   'P 1'
#
loop_
_entity.id
_entity.type
_entity.pdbx_description
1 polymer ?
#
loop_
_entity_poly.entity_id
_entity_poly.type
_entity_poly.pdbx_seq_one_letter_code
_entity_poly.pdbx_strand_id
1 'polypeptide(L)'
;MQIELISFTHFSNSVNPLPKINEKRAAQKRKSVGNITLKRLPPTRWSSRHDALYALLLRYTCVLKALSKIVLTSLNKDEIKEAKVIKSKLENLKIVFLIVLETKVLNATDAISKILQSKHEDIQNAIKMLSALFNNLKGFRDIRILKMKLLI
;
A
#
# COMPACT_ATOMS: atom_id res chain seq x y z
N MET A 1 26.62 -21.45 -3.13
CA MET A 1 26.16 -20.06 -3.02
C MET A 1 24.72 -20.01 -3.49
N GLN A 2 23.81 -20.39 -2.58
CA GLN A 2 22.37 -20.39 -2.82
C GLN A 2 21.86 -18.96 -2.72
N ILE A 3 21.27 -18.44 -3.79
CA ILE A 3 20.38 -17.30 -3.72
C ILE A 3 18.98 -17.90 -3.82
N GLU A 4 18.30 -18.02 -2.69
CA GLU A 4 16.88 -18.34 -2.69
C GLU A 4 16.14 -17.17 -3.38
N LEU A 5 15.57 -17.49 -4.54
CA LEU A 5 14.44 -16.78 -5.09
C LEU A 5 13.28 -16.97 -4.11
N ILE A 6 13.11 -16.01 -3.19
CA ILE A 6 11.87 -15.91 -2.42
C ILE A 6 10.76 -15.63 -3.43
N SER A 7 10.09 -16.71 -3.79
CA SER A 7 8.96 -16.74 -4.69
C SER A 7 7.86 -15.82 -4.15
N PHE A 8 7.31 -14.99 -5.04
CA PHE A 8 6.09 -14.20 -4.83
C PHE A 8 4.82 -15.07 -4.71
N THR A 9 4.93 -16.28 -4.16
CA THR A 9 3.83 -17.25 -4.01
C THR A 9 3.26 -17.31 -2.59
N HIS A 10 3.72 -16.49 -1.65
CA HIS A 10 3.29 -16.59 -0.26
C HIS A 10 2.16 -15.63 0.15
N PHE A 11 1.03 -15.59 -0.58
CA PHE A 11 -0.25 -15.24 0.05
C PHE A 11 -1.50 -15.69 -0.75
N SER A 12 -1.48 -16.90 -1.32
CA SER A 12 -2.68 -17.50 -1.93
C SER A 12 -3.27 -18.68 -1.13
N ASN A 13 -2.64 -19.10 -0.04
CA ASN A 13 -3.09 -20.24 0.77
C ASN A 13 -3.36 -19.83 2.21
N SER A 14 -4.51 -19.20 2.46
CA SER A 14 -5.15 -19.23 3.78
C SER A 14 -6.66 -19.06 3.62
N VAL A 15 -7.26 -19.99 2.88
CA VAL A 15 -8.70 -20.24 2.97
C VAL A 15 -8.84 -21.74 3.08
N ASN A 16 -8.99 -22.24 4.30
CA ASN A 16 -9.53 -23.59 4.50
C ASN A 16 -10.88 -23.64 3.79
N PRO A 17 -11.17 -24.63 2.94
CA PRO A 17 -12.50 -24.80 2.39
C PRO A 17 -13.49 -24.95 3.55
N LEU A 18 -14.47 -24.04 3.65
CA LEU A 18 -15.51 -24.11 4.68
C LEU A 18 -16.24 -25.46 4.55
N PRO A 19 -16.57 -26.15 5.68
CA PRO A 19 -17.36 -27.36 5.61
C PRO A 19 -18.75 -27.01 5.09
N LYS A 20 -19.28 -27.83 4.17
CA LYS A 20 -20.65 -27.70 3.68
C LYS A 20 -21.61 -27.89 4.86
N ILE A 21 -22.13 -26.79 5.39
CA ILE A 21 -23.15 -26.85 6.44
C ILE A 21 -24.48 -27.19 5.76
N ASN A 22 -24.98 -28.36 6.14
CA ASN A 22 -26.22 -28.93 5.66
C ASN A 22 -27.41 -27.99 5.88
N GLU A 23 -28.24 -28.02 4.85
CA GLU A 23 -29.67 -27.70 4.83
C GLU A 23 -30.38 -28.02 6.15
N LYS A 24 -30.99 -26.98 6.75
CA LYS A 24 -32.24 -26.94 7.54
C LYS A 24 -32.13 -25.93 8.70
N ARG A 25 -32.86 -24.81 8.58
CA ARG A 25 -33.94 -24.41 9.52
C ARG A 25 -34.46 -22.98 9.25
N ALA A 26 -35.74 -22.95 8.91
CA ALA A 26 -36.79 -22.03 9.35
C ALA A 26 -36.63 -20.51 9.13
N ALA A 27 -37.40 -20.02 8.16
CA ALA A 27 -38.23 -18.81 8.19
C ALA A 27 -37.70 -17.59 8.97
N GLN A 28 -36.99 -16.70 8.28
CA GLN A 28 -36.87 -15.30 8.67
C GLN A 28 -37.07 -14.40 7.43
N LYS A 29 -38.26 -13.80 7.36
CA LYS A 29 -38.71 -12.61 6.60
C LYS A 29 -37.70 -12.04 5.59
N ARG A 30 -37.88 -12.36 4.30
CA ARG A 30 -37.11 -11.77 3.18
C ARG A 30 -37.43 -10.28 3.06
N LYS A 31 -36.59 -9.41 3.65
CA LYS A 31 -36.41 -8.06 3.10
C LYS A 31 -35.90 -8.23 1.67
N SER A 32 -36.50 -7.54 0.70
CA SER A 32 -36.06 -7.52 -0.68
C SER A 32 -34.59 -7.09 -0.73
N VAL A 33 -33.70 -8.06 -0.94
CA VAL A 33 -32.28 -7.84 -1.18
C VAL A 33 -32.15 -7.30 -2.60
N GLY A 34 -32.52 -6.03 -2.78
CA GLY A 34 -32.13 -5.27 -3.97
C GLY A 34 -30.61 -5.12 -3.95
N ASN A 35 -29.93 -6.00 -4.68
CA ASN A 35 -28.51 -5.97 -5.00
C ASN A 35 -27.57 -5.59 -3.84
N ILE A 36 -27.46 -6.46 -2.83
CA ILE A 36 -26.23 -6.49 -2.03
C ILE A 36 -25.19 -7.24 -2.84
N THR A 37 -24.61 -6.57 -3.83
CA THR A 37 -23.43 -7.06 -4.55
C THR A 37 -22.20 -6.78 -3.71
N LEU A 38 -21.27 -7.75 -3.68
CA LEU A 38 -19.94 -7.53 -3.10
C LEU A 38 -19.34 -6.28 -3.73
N LYS A 39 -18.92 -5.30 -2.92
CA LYS A 39 -18.21 -4.12 -3.43
C LYS A 39 -17.02 -4.61 -4.25
N ARG A 40 -16.89 -4.09 -5.48
CA ARG A 40 -15.74 -4.37 -6.34
C ARG A 40 -14.47 -4.09 -5.53
N LEU A 41 -13.61 -5.10 -5.40
CA LEU A 41 -12.27 -4.91 -4.85
C LEU A 41 -11.63 -3.73 -5.59
N PRO A 42 -11.02 -2.75 -4.91
CA PRO A 42 -10.36 -1.66 -5.60
C PRO A 42 -9.39 -2.27 -6.63
N PRO A 43 -9.44 -1.83 -7.91
CA PRO A 43 -8.85 -2.55 -9.04
C PRO A 43 -7.34 -2.78 -8.89
N THR A 44 -6.65 -2.07 -7.98
CA THR A 44 -5.37 -2.55 -7.45
C THR A 44 -5.27 -2.33 -5.94
N ARG A 45 -4.73 -3.35 -5.23
CA ARG A 45 -4.26 -3.22 -3.84
C ARG A 45 -3.13 -2.18 -3.71
N TRP A 46 -2.46 -1.83 -4.81
CA TRP A 46 -1.40 -0.83 -4.85
C TRP A 46 -1.92 0.61 -4.80
N SER A 47 -3.05 0.94 -5.44
CA SER A 47 -3.64 2.28 -5.33
C SER A 47 -4.07 2.59 -3.90
N SER A 48 -4.65 1.62 -3.18
CA SER A 48 -4.99 1.79 -1.75
C SER A 48 -3.74 2.01 -0.88
N ARG A 49 -2.64 1.29 -1.16
CA ARG A 49 -1.36 1.52 -0.49
C ARG A 49 -0.81 2.92 -0.78
N HIS A 50 -0.87 3.35 -2.04
CA HIS A 50 -0.46 4.70 -2.45
C HIS A 50 -1.24 5.77 -1.68
N ASP A 51 -2.58 5.65 -1.62
CA ASP A 51 -3.43 6.62 -0.92
C ASP A 51 -3.11 6.69 0.57
N ALA A 52 -2.86 5.54 1.21
CA ALA A 52 -2.46 5.47 2.61
C ALA A 52 -1.08 6.12 2.85
N LEU A 53 -0.09 5.83 2.01
CA LEU A 53 1.25 6.42 2.11
C LEU A 53 1.23 7.93 1.83
N TYR A 54 0.45 8.37 0.85
CA TYR A 54 0.28 9.78 0.52
C TYR A 54 -0.39 10.54 1.67
N ALA A 55 -1.46 9.99 2.25
CA ALA A 55 -2.10 10.57 3.43
C ALA A 55 -1.16 10.63 4.64
N LEU A 56 -0.33 9.59 4.83
CA LEU A 56 0.68 9.54 5.88
C LEU A 56 1.75 10.62 5.68
N LEU A 57 2.25 10.81 4.46
CA LEU A 57 3.22 11.87 4.14
C LEU A 57 2.65 13.25 4.42
N LEU A 58 1.42 13.51 3.97
CA LEU A 58 0.75 14.80 4.15
C LEU A 58 0.54 15.13 5.64
N ARG A 59 0.24 14.12 6.45
CA ARG A 59 -0.08 14.27 7.87
C ARG A 59 1.01 13.77 8.80
N TYR A 60 2.23 13.61 8.31
CA TYR A 60 3.30 12.91 9.02
C TYR A 60 3.59 13.53 10.39
N THR A 61 3.68 14.86 10.46
CA THR A 61 3.88 15.60 11.71
C THR A 61 2.70 15.45 12.67
N CYS A 62 1.47 15.45 12.16
CA CYS A 62 0.26 15.25 12.95
C CYS A 62 0.20 13.83 13.53
N VAL A 63 0.58 12.81 12.75
CA VAL A 63 0.65 11.42 13.21
C VAL A 63 1.68 11.27 14.33
N LEU A 64 2.88 11.85 14.17
CA LEU A 64 3.89 11.83 15.23
C LEU A 64 3.43 12.55 16.50
N LYS A 65 2.77 13.71 16.37
CA LYS A 65 2.19 14.43 17.52
C LYS A 65 1.11 13.61 18.21
N ALA A 66 0.24 12.94 17.44
CA ALA A 66 -0.81 12.08 17.99
C ALA A 66 -0.22 10.89 18.75
N LEU A 67 0.80 10.23 18.19
CA LEU A 67 1.51 9.13 18.87
C LEU A 67 2.18 9.60 20.17
N SER A 68 2.85 10.75 20.14
CA SER A 68 3.43 11.34 21.35
C SER A 68 2.38 11.67 22.40
N LYS A 69 1.21 12.18 21.98
CA LYS A 69 0.09 12.44 22.89
C LYS A 69 -0.39 11.16 23.55
N ILE A 70 -0.62 10.08 22.79
CA ILE A 70 -1.04 8.78 23.34
C ILE A 70 -0.03 8.27 24.37
N VAL A 71 1.27 8.39 24.08
CA VAL A 71 2.33 7.98 25.02
C VAL A 71 2.32 8.76 26.33
N LEU A 72 1.90 10.03 26.31
CA LEU A 72 1.88 10.89 27.49
C LEU A 72 0.56 10.84 28.27
N THR A 73 -0.57 10.56 27.61
CA THR A 73 -1.90 10.67 28.21
C THR A 73 -2.61 9.34 28.45
N SER A 74 -2.18 8.24 27.82
CA SER A 74 -2.84 6.94 28.01
C SER A 74 -2.48 6.33 29.38
N LEU A 75 -3.45 5.62 29.97
CA LEU A 75 -3.27 4.82 31.18
C LEU A 75 -3.00 3.34 30.84
N ASN A 76 -3.29 2.93 29.60
CA ASN A 76 -3.15 1.55 29.13
C ASN A 76 -1.71 1.30 28.67
N LYS A 77 -1.02 0.41 29.38
CA LYS A 77 0.40 0.09 29.11
C LYS A 77 0.62 -0.46 27.69
N ASP A 78 -0.34 -1.21 27.16
CA ASP A 78 -0.24 -1.78 25.81
C ASP A 78 -0.35 -0.71 24.72
N GLU A 79 -1.29 0.24 24.85
CA GLU A 79 -1.41 1.38 23.93
C GLU A 79 -0.15 2.23 23.93
N ILE A 80 0.43 2.50 25.10
CA ILE A 80 1.68 3.25 25.23
C ILE A 80 2.82 2.51 24.53
N LYS A 81 2.90 1.18 24.73
CA LYS A 81 3.95 0.34 24.13
C LYS A 81 3.82 0.33 22.61
N GLU A 82 2.63 0.10 22.08
CA GLU A 82 2.37 0.13 20.64
C GLU A 82 2.67 1.49 20.03
N ALA A 83 2.19 2.57 20.66
CA ALA A 83 2.44 3.93 20.19
C ALA A 83 3.94 4.27 20.16
N LYS A 84 4.71 3.85 21.18
CA LYS A 84 6.18 4.00 21.21
C LYS A 84 6.86 3.24 20.07
N VAL A 85 6.45 1.99 19.82
CA VAL A 85 7.01 1.16 18.75
C VAL A 85 6.71 1.78 17.38
N ILE A 86 5.47 2.19 17.15
CA ILE A 86 5.07 2.83 15.88
C ILE A 86 5.82 4.15 15.68
N LYS A 87 5.90 4.98 16.72
CA LYS A 87 6.65 6.25 16.69
C LYS A 87 8.12 6.01 16.34
N SER A 88 8.77 5.06 17.01
CA SER A 88 10.18 4.72 16.72
C SER A 88 10.39 4.22 15.29
N LYS A 89 9.45 3.42 14.75
CA LYS A 89 9.48 2.98 13.35
C LYS A 89 9.34 4.15 12.39
N LEU A 90 8.42 5.08 12.67
CA LEU A 90 8.23 6.26 11.82
C LEU A 90 9.44 7.19 11.87
N GLU A 91 10.08 7.36 13.02
CA GLU A 91 11.30 8.18 13.18
C GLU A 91 12.55 7.56 12.53
N ASN A 92 12.50 6.27 12.19
CA ASN A 92 13.60 5.61 11.50
C ASN A 92 13.73 6.14 10.07
N LEU A 93 14.87 6.77 9.76
CA LEU A 93 15.17 7.34 8.45
C LEU A 93 15.01 6.33 7.30
N LYS A 94 15.29 5.04 7.53
CA LYS A 94 15.08 3.98 6.52
C LYS A 94 13.61 3.85 6.14
N ILE A 95 12.71 3.92 7.12
CA ILE A 95 11.26 3.83 6.91
C ILE A 95 10.74 5.09 6.23
N VAL A 96 11.18 6.27 6.67
CA VAL A 96 10.81 7.55 6.03
C VAL A 96 11.24 7.56 4.57
N PHE A 97 12.48 7.16 4.30
CA PHE A 97 12.99 7.06 2.94
C PHE A 97 12.19 6.06 2.10
N LEU A 98 11.86 4.90 2.66
CA LEU A 98 11.05 3.88 1.99
C LEU A 98 9.65 4.42 1.64
N ILE A 99 8.97 5.08 2.57
CA ILE A 99 7.64 5.69 2.34
C ILE A 99 7.71 6.71 1.19
N VAL A 100 8.72 7.58 1.19
CA VAL A 100 8.90 8.59 0.13
C VAL A 100 9.19 7.94 -1.22
N LEU A 101 10.08 6.93 -1.25
CA LEU A 101 10.44 6.24 -2.48
C LEU A 101 9.25 5.46 -3.04
N GLU A 102 8.57 4.68 -2.21
CA GLU A 102 7.39 3.92 -2.61
C GLU A 102 6.29 4.83 -3.13
N THR A 103 6.03 5.96 -2.48
CA THR A 103 5.04 6.93 -2.96
C THR A 103 5.39 7.48 -4.34
N LYS A 104 6.66 7.84 -4.58
CA LYS A 104 7.11 8.34 -5.89
C LYS A 104 6.98 7.31 -7.00
N VAL A 105 7.40 6.08 -6.74
CA VAL A 105 7.32 4.98 -7.72
C VAL A 105 5.86 4.63 -8.01
N LEU A 106 5.03 4.52 -6.97
CA LEU A 106 3.61 4.22 -7.11
C LEU A 106 2.88 5.32 -7.86
N ASN A 107 3.12 6.60 -7.55
CA ASN A 107 2.47 7.72 -8.24
C ASN A 107 2.81 7.75 -9.75
N ALA A 108 4.10 7.57 -10.09
CA ALA A 108 4.52 7.52 -11.50
C ALA A 108 3.87 6.35 -12.25
N THR A 109 3.78 5.19 -11.60
CA THR A 109 3.22 3.97 -12.20
C THR A 109 1.69 4.04 -12.30
N ASP A 110 1.02 4.59 -11.30
CA ASP A 110 -0.44 4.72 -11.25
C ASP A 110 -0.97 5.69 -12.31
N ALA A 111 -0.28 6.82 -12.52
CA ALA A 111 -0.62 7.77 -13.58
C ALA A 111 -0.66 7.10 -14.96
N ILE A 112 0.35 6.29 -15.28
CA ILE A 112 0.43 5.58 -16.56
C ILE A 112 -0.54 4.40 -16.61
N SER A 113 -0.70 3.68 -15.51
CA SER A 113 -1.67 2.58 -15.41
C SER A 113 -3.09 3.05 -15.75
N LYS A 114 -3.49 4.23 -15.25
CA LYS A 114 -4.79 4.85 -15.57
C LYS A 114 -4.91 5.23 -17.04
N ILE A 115 -3.84 5.76 -17.62
CA ILE A 115 -3.80 6.20 -19.02
C ILE A 115 -3.91 4.97 -19.94
N LEU A 116 -3.11 3.94 -19.70
CA LEU A 116 -3.15 2.67 -20.45
C LEU A 116 -4.51 1.95 -20.36
N GLN A 117 -5.23 2.12 -19.25
CA GLN A 117 -6.57 1.54 -19.07
C GLN A 117 -7.68 2.40 -19.68
N SER A 118 -7.38 3.60 -20.17
CA SER A 118 -8.38 4.49 -20.76
C SER A 118 -8.73 4.05 -22.19
N LYS A 119 -10.00 4.19 -22.57
CA LYS A 119 -10.54 3.68 -23.85
C LYS A 119 -10.08 4.47 -25.09
N HIS A 120 -9.40 5.59 -24.89
CA HIS A 120 -9.13 6.58 -25.94
C HIS A 120 -7.62 6.72 -26.26
N GLU A 121 -6.77 5.89 -25.67
CA GLU A 121 -5.32 6.03 -25.86
C GLU A 121 -4.80 5.30 -27.09
N ASP A 122 -3.89 6.00 -27.78
CA ASP A 122 -3.13 5.47 -28.91
C ASP A 122 -1.95 4.63 -28.38
N ILE A 123 -1.74 3.45 -28.99
CA ILE A 123 -0.65 2.54 -28.69
C ILE A 123 0.71 3.25 -28.83
N GLN A 124 0.86 4.15 -29.80
CA GLN A 124 2.11 4.91 -29.98
C GLN A 124 2.38 5.85 -28.79
N ASN A 125 1.34 6.53 -28.30
CA ASN A 125 1.44 7.38 -27.11
C ASN A 125 1.73 6.54 -25.85
N ALA A 126 1.08 5.39 -25.70
CA ALA A 126 1.31 4.45 -24.62
C ALA A 126 2.79 4.00 -24.54
N ILE A 127 3.40 3.67 -25.67
CA ILE A 127 4.82 3.27 -25.74
C ILE A 127 5.72 4.42 -25.30
N LYS A 128 5.50 5.63 -25.83
CA LYS A 128 6.26 6.83 -25.47
C LYS A 128 6.20 7.12 -23.97
N MET A 129 5.01 6.99 -23.38
CA MET A 129 4.80 7.18 -21.95
C MET A 129 5.48 6.12 -21.11
N LEU A 130 5.44 4.86 -21.54
CA LEU A 130 6.15 3.77 -20.85
C LEU A 130 7.67 3.97 -20.89
N SER A 131 8.23 4.44 -22.01
CA SER A 131 9.64 4.80 -22.08
C SER A 131 9.98 5.96 -21.14
N ALA A 132 9.11 6.97 -21.04
CA ALA A 132 9.29 8.08 -20.10
C ALA A 132 9.24 7.60 -18.63
N LEU A 133 8.33 6.68 -18.27
CA LEU A 133 8.31 6.03 -16.96
C LEU A 133 9.63 5.35 -16.66
N PHE A 134 10.11 4.55 -17.61
CA PHE A 134 11.31 3.76 -17.43
C PHE A 134 12.53 4.65 -17.16
N ASN A 135 12.64 5.77 -17.87
CA ASN A 135 13.67 6.77 -17.64
C ASN A 135 13.51 7.46 -16.27
N ASN A 136 12.29 7.80 -15.85
CA ASN A 136 12.02 8.35 -14.52
C ASN A 136 12.41 7.38 -13.40
N LEU A 137 12.06 6.10 -13.55
CA LEU A 137 12.42 5.05 -12.57
C LEU A 137 13.94 4.81 -12.52
N LYS A 138 14.62 4.85 -13.67
CA LYS A 138 16.10 4.86 -13.73
C LYS A 138 16.66 6.05 -12.95
N GLY A 139 16.13 7.24 -13.16
CA GLY A 139 16.52 8.44 -12.41
C GLY A 139 16.37 8.26 -10.89
N PHE A 140 15.28 7.66 -10.42
CA PHE A 140 15.11 7.37 -8.99
C PHE A 140 16.16 6.40 -8.44
N ARG A 141 16.57 5.41 -9.24
CA ARG A 141 17.66 4.48 -8.89
C ARG A 141 19.01 5.19 -8.82
N ASP A 142 19.28 6.08 -9.76
CA ASP A 142 20.59 6.73 -9.86
C ASP A 142 20.75 7.81 -8.76
N ILE A 143 19.69 8.54 -8.42
CA ILE A 143 19.64 9.41 -7.24
C ILE A 143 19.91 8.62 -5.95
N ARG A 144 19.41 7.39 -5.84
CA ARG A 144 19.66 6.52 -4.68
C ARG A 144 21.14 6.14 -4.55
N ILE A 145 21.83 5.88 -5.67
CA ILE A 145 23.27 5.60 -5.67
C ILE A 145 24.07 6.85 -5.25
N LEU A 146 23.69 8.02 -5.75
CA LEU A 146 24.38 9.28 -5.45
C LEU A 146 24.21 9.71 -4.00
N LYS A 147 23.00 9.56 -3.41
CA LYS A 147 22.76 9.91 -2.00
C LYS A 147 23.36 8.92 -1.00
N MET A 148 23.44 7.63 -1.32
CA MET A 148 24.15 6.66 -0.45
C MET A 148 25.67 6.91 -0.46
N LYS A 149 26.25 7.30 -1.60
CA LYS A 149 27.68 7.66 -1.69
C LYS A 149 28.06 8.94 -0.92
N LEU A 150 27.11 9.83 -0.66
CA LEU A 150 27.34 11.09 0.07
C LEU A 150 27.18 10.97 1.59
N LEU A 151 26.68 9.82 2.07
CA LEU A 151 26.41 9.54 3.49
C LEU A 151 27.37 8.49 4.08
N ILE A 152 28.37 8.06 3.30
CA ILE A 152 29.47 7.16 3.68
C ILE A 152 30.77 7.93 3.43
#